data_AF-A0A0C9TFL1-F1
#
_entry.id   AF-A0A0C9TFL1-F1
#
_cell.length_a   1.000
_cell.length_b   1.000
_cell.length_c   1.000
_cell.angle_alpha   90.00
_cell.angle_beta   90.00
_cell.angle_gamma   90.00
#
_symmetry.space_group_name_H-M   'P 1'
#
loop_
_entity.id
_entity.type
_entity.pdbx_description
1 polymer ?
#
loop_
_entity_poly.entity_id
_entity_poly.type
_entity_poly.pdbx_seq_one_letter_code
_entity_poly.pdbx_strand_id
1 'polypeptide(L)'
;MPTRAEQAMAVLHVLEQQSTSIHDFIIYTLISNDPQCALHCQTLCQQMINIFDAFVTLPTTQQGLQSWAHNIAKSTYTSEVCALTNPSAGLRFNAANATISQVEHFKMATLESKMLELAPYLSDLFGELLVSYKILENERDHWDKMDDEKEADEEQEEDIMGAAGERDTAAETGIPAEEIEDEDLWGKVGSLSPEDLLLHDERLGTVDSDSEDEPESVTARQQKCRKAAAIKRPIVHRIRRFANGRICLSRLLKMRT
;
A
#
# COMPACT_ATOMS: atom_id res chain seq x y z
N MET A 1 -37.94 -12.75 37.83
CA MET A 1 -36.74 -13.07 37.04
C MET A 1 -35.69 -12.04 37.40
N PRO A 2 -34.49 -12.44 37.84
CA PRO A 2 -33.46 -11.48 38.19
C PRO A 2 -33.09 -10.62 36.97
N THR A 3 -32.81 -9.34 37.21
CA THR A 3 -32.40 -8.43 36.14
C THR A 3 -31.01 -8.82 35.61
N ARG A 4 -30.67 -8.46 34.36
CA ARG A 4 -29.32 -8.70 33.81
C ARG A 4 -28.22 -8.11 34.70
N ALA A 5 -28.49 -6.96 35.33
CA ALA A 5 -27.59 -6.32 36.27
C ALA A 5 -27.38 -7.19 37.54
N GLU A 6 -28.45 -7.75 38.11
CA GLU A 6 -28.35 -8.68 39.24
C GLU A 6 -27.55 -9.93 38.90
N GLN A 7 -27.75 -10.49 37.70
CA GLN A 7 -26.98 -11.65 37.23
C GLN A 7 -25.49 -11.32 37.08
N ALA A 8 -25.16 -10.17 36.47
CA ALA A 8 -23.78 -9.72 36.35
C ALA A 8 -23.12 -9.54 37.72
N MET A 9 -23.80 -8.89 38.67
CA MET A 9 -23.28 -8.70 40.02
C MET A 9 -23.09 -10.02 40.77
N ALA A 10 -23.99 -10.99 40.59
CA ALA A 10 -23.83 -12.33 41.17
C ALA A 10 -22.59 -13.05 40.62
N VAL A 11 -22.34 -12.95 39.30
CA VAL A 11 -21.12 -13.51 38.69
C VAL A 11 -19.87 -12.82 39.23
N LEU A 12 -19.88 -11.49 39.35
CA LEU A 12 -18.75 -10.74 39.90
C LEU A 12 -18.44 -11.16 41.34
N HIS A 13 -19.46 -11.35 42.16
CA HIS A 13 -19.30 -11.82 43.53
C HIS A 13 -18.72 -13.25 43.60
N VAL A 14 -19.14 -14.14 42.71
CA VAL A 14 -18.58 -15.50 42.63
C VAL A 14 -17.10 -15.48 42.20
N LEU A 15 -16.75 -14.63 41.23
CA LEU A 15 -15.35 -14.47 40.80
C LEU A 15 -14.45 -13.94 41.94
N GLU A 16 -14.96 -12.97 42.70
CA GLU A 16 -14.28 -12.42 43.87
C GLU A 16 -14.05 -13.49 44.96
N GLN A 17 -15.05 -14.33 45.24
CA GLN A 17 -14.91 -15.46 46.18
C GLN A 17 -13.84 -16.47 45.74
N GLN A 18 -13.66 -16.65 44.44
CA GLN A 18 -12.64 -17.55 43.88
C GLN A 18 -11.29 -16.86 43.69
N SER A 19 -11.12 -15.62 44.17
CA SER A 19 -9.89 -14.82 43.98
C SER A 19 -9.46 -14.71 42.51
N THR A 20 -10.41 -14.81 41.58
CA THR A 20 -10.17 -14.74 40.14
C THR A 20 -10.66 -13.40 39.65
N SER A 21 -9.79 -12.62 39.02
CA SER A 21 -10.20 -11.35 38.45
C SER A 21 -11.04 -11.58 37.17
N ILE A 22 -11.84 -10.59 36.79
CA ILE A 22 -12.60 -10.65 35.53
C ILE A 22 -11.64 -10.78 34.33
N HIS A 23 -10.50 -10.09 34.37
CA HIS A 23 -9.54 -10.14 33.28
C HIS A 23 -8.93 -11.54 33.15
N ASP A 24 -8.56 -12.19 34.26
CA ASP A 24 -8.04 -13.56 34.27
C ASP A 24 -9.09 -14.53 33.75
N PHE A 25 -10.36 -14.36 34.13
CA PHE A 25 -11.46 -15.18 33.63
C PHE A 25 -11.65 -15.04 32.11
N ILE A 26 -11.61 -13.80 31.60
CA ILE A 26 -11.72 -13.52 30.16
C ILE A 26 -10.52 -14.12 29.41
N ILE A 27 -9.30 -13.91 29.91
CA ILE A 27 -8.06 -14.44 29.32
C ILE A 27 -8.09 -15.96 29.33
N TYR A 28 -8.47 -16.57 30.45
CA TYR A 28 -8.62 -18.02 30.56
C TYR A 28 -9.62 -18.55 29.55
N THR A 29 -10.78 -17.90 29.42
CA THR A 29 -11.81 -18.29 28.44
C THR A 29 -11.25 -18.21 27.02
N LEU A 30 -10.56 -17.12 26.66
CA LEU A 30 -10.00 -16.91 25.32
C LEU A 30 -8.86 -17.88 24.96
N ILE A 31 -8.05 -18.29 25.94
CA ILE A 31 -6.90 -19.19 25.74
C ILE A 31 -7.32 -20.66 25.87
N SER A 32 -8.41 -20.96 26.58
CA SER A 32 -8.87 -22.33 26.79
C SER A 32 -9.33 -22.96 25.47
N ASN A 33 -8.81 -24.17 25.20
CA ASN A 33 -9.27 -25.01 24.09
C ASN A 33 -10.49 -25.87 24.48
N ASP A 34 -11.19 -25.52 25.57
CA ASP A 34 -12.38 -26.25 26.01
C ASP A 34 -13.54 -26.02 25.02
N PRO A 35 -14.11 -27.08 24.42
CA PRO A 35 -15.27 -26.96 23.52
C PRO A 35 -16.50 -26.32 24.17
N GLN A 36 -16.64 -26.38 25.50
CA GLN A 36 -17.72 -25.68 26.23
C GLN A 36 -17.52 -24.16 26.25
N CYS A 37 -16.26 -23.71 26.17
CA CYS A 37 -15.92 -22.30 26.07
C CYS A 37 -16.01 -21.79 24.63
N ALA A 38 -15.93 -22.64 23.60
CA ALA A 38 -15.89 -22.23 22.19
C ALA A 38 -17.03 -21.27 21.78
N LEU A 39 -18.28 -21.58 22.19
CA LEU A 39 -19.44 -20.70 21.91
C LEU A 39 -19.30 -19.33 22.60
N HIS A 40 -18.79 -19.32 23.83
CA HIS A 40 -18.55 -18.11 24.59
C HIS A 40 -17.40 -17.28 24.01
N CYS A 41 -16.32 -17.93 23.56
CA CYS A 41 -15.22 -17.28 22.84
C CYS A 41 -15.71 -16.63 21.56
N GLN A 42 -16.52 -17.34 20.76
CA GLN A 42 -17.11 -16.79 19.55
C GLN A 42 -17.98 -15.56 19.85
N THR A 43 -18.83 -15.65 20.87
CA THR A 43 -19.67 -14.53 21.30
C THR A 43 -18.82 -13.34 21.75
N LEU A 44 -17.75 -13.60 22.52
CA LEU A 44 -16.83 -12.57 22.99
C LEU A 44 -16.08 -11.91 21.82
N CYS A 45 -15.62 -12.68 20.84
CA CYS A 45 -15.00 -12.17 19.62
C CYS A 45 -15.97 -11.29 18.83
N GLN A 46 -17.25 -11.67 18.71
CA GLN A 46 -18.27 -10.86 18.05
C GLN A 46 -18.55 -9.55 18.78
N GLN A 47 -18.43 -9.53 20.11
CA GLN A 47 -18.63 -8.34 20.94
C GLN A 47 -17.35 -7.52 21.14
N MET A 48 -16.20 -7.98 20.64
CA MET A 48 -14.90 -7.37 20.90
C MET A 48 -14.82 -5.94 20.39
N ILE A 49 -15.44 -5.65 19.24
CA ILE A 49 -15.52 -4.29 18.69
C ILE A 49 -16.26 -3.37 19.67
N ASN A 50 -17.43 -3.77 20.18
CA ASN A 50 -18.20 -2.98 21.14
C ASN A 50 -17.43 -2.75 22.45
N ILE A 51 -16.64 -3.73 22.89
CA ILE A 51 -15.78 -3.61 24.08
C ILE A 51 -14.67 -2.59 23.84
N PHE A 52 -14.00 -2.66 22.68
CA PHE A 52 -12.99 -1.67 22.33
C PHE A 52 -13.57 -0.27 22.16
N ASP A 53 -14.74 -0.14 21.52
CA ASP A 53 -15.44 1.14 21.41
C ASP A 53 -15.74 1.73 22.79
N ALA A 54 -16.23 0.91 23.73
CA ALA A 54 -16.43 1.35 25.11
C ALA A 54 -15.12 1.84 25.76
N PHE A 55 -14.00 1.13 25.57
CA PHE A 55 -12.70 1.56 26.08
C PHE A 55 -12.15 2.82 25.40
N VAL A 56 -12.49 3.08 24.13
CA VAL A 56 -12.15 4.33 23.44
C VAL A 56 -12.93 5.50 24.04
N THR A 57 -14.19 5.29 24.43
CA THR A 57 -15.02 6.36 25.02
C THR A 57 -14.59 6.80 26.42
N LEU A 58 -13.85 5.96 27.15
CA LEU A 58 -13.39 6.21 28.51
C LEU A 58 -11.99 6.86 28.50
N PRO A 59 -11.83 8.12 28.96
CA PRO A 59 -10.55 8.83 28.90
C PRO A 59 -9.39 8.12 29.61
N THR A 60 -9.68 7.37 30.67
CA THR A 60 -8.69 6.64 31.48
C THR A 60 -8.08 5.46 30.73
N THR A 61 -8.82 4.82 29.81
CA THR A 61 -8.36 3.65 29.06
C THR A 61 -7.96 3.98 27.62
N GLN A 62 -8.44 5.10 27.09
CA GLN A 62 -8.25 5.51 25.69
C GLN A 62 -6.76 5.54 25.27
N GLN A 63 -5.90 6.19 26.06
CA GLN A 63 -4.47 6.30 25.73
C GLN A 63 -3.78 4.94 25.72
N GLY A 64 -4.09 4.08 26.70
CA GLY A 64 -3.54 2.73 26.78
C GLY A 64 -3.95 1.88 25.59
N LEU A 65 -5.24 1.94 25.23
CA LEU A 65 -5.78 1.19 24.08
C LEU A 65 -5.19 1.66 22.76
N GLN A 66 -5.07 2.98 22.55
CA GLN A 66 -4.45 3.54 21.34
C GLN A 66 -2.99 3.13 21.19
N SER A 67 -2.22 3.21 22.28
CA SER A 67 -0.81 2.78 22.30
C SER A 67 -0.69 1.28 21.99
N TRP A 68 -1.53 0.46 22.60
CA TRP A 68 -1.58 -0.98 22.32
C TRP A 68 -1.92 -1.26 20.85
N ALA A 69 -2.99 -0.67 20.32
CA ALA A 69 -3.41 -0.86 18.93
C ALA A 69 -2.33 -0.40 17.94
N HIS A 70 -1.68 0.74 18.22
CA HIS A 70 -0.55 1.22 17.43
C HIS A 70 0.62 0.25 17.42
N ASN A 71 0.98 -0.33 18.57
CA ASN A 71 2.06 -1.31 18.67
C ASN A 71 1.75 -2.61 17.91
N ILE A 72 0.50 -3.09 17.97
CA ILE A 72 0.06 -4.26 17.20
C ILE A 72 0.13 -3.98 15.70
N ALA A 73 -0.39 -2.84 15.24
CA ALA A 73 -0.33 -2.44 13.84
C ALA A 73 1.13 -2.33 13.37
N LYS A 74 1.98 -1.63 14.14
CA LYS A 74 3.41 -1.48 13.84
C LYS A 74 4.11 -2.84 13.74
N SER A 75 3.88 -3.74 14.69
CA SER A 75 4.48 -5.08 14.67
C SER A 75 4.03 -5.87 13.45
N THR A 76 2.74 -5.82 13.11
CA THR A 76 2.15 -6.48 11.94
C THR A 76 2.77 -5.97 10.64
N TYR A 77 2.75 -4.66 10.42
CA TYR A 77 3.33 -4.07 9.21
C TYR A 77 4.83 -4.30 9.10
N THR A 78 5.56 -4.28 10.22
CA THR A 78 6.99 -4.60 10.23
C THR A 78 7.22 -6.05 9.79
N SER A 79 6.41 -6.99 10.28
CA SER A 79 6.49 -8.40 9.88
C SER A 79 6.22 -8.58 8.39
N GLU A 80 5.21 -7.92 7.86
CA GLU A 80 4.87 -7.96 6.43
C GLU A 80 5.93 -7.32 5.54
N VAL A 81 6.51 -6.19 5.94
CA VAL A 81 7.65 -5.58 5.23
C VAL A 81 8.85 -6.52 5.24
N CYS A 82 9.14 -7.18 6.36
CA CYS A 82 10.19 -8.19 6.43
C CYS A 82 9.90 -9.38 5.50
N ALA A 83 8.64 -9.81 5.38
CA ALA A 83 8.25 -10.87 4.45
C ALA A 83 8.44 -10.46 2.98
N LEU A 84 8.06 -9.24 2.60
CA LEU A 84 8.24 -8.72 1.25
C LEU A 84 9.71 -8.49 0.88
N THR A 85 10.51 -8.02 1.83
CA THR A 85 11.94 -7.74 1.62
C THR A 85 12.82 -8.98 1.71
N ASN A 86 12.26 -10.12 2.11
CA ASN A 86 12.96 -11.39 2.18
C ASN A 86 13.51 -11.76 0.78
N PRO A 87 14.81 -12.12 0.65
CA PRO A 87 15.37 -12.55 -0.63
C PRO A 87 14.61 -13.69 -1.31
N SER A 88 14.00 -14.59 -0.52
CA SER A 88 13.22 -15.72 -1.03
C SER A 88 11.88 -15.31 -1.66
N ALA A 89 11.35 -14.13 -1.34
CA ALA A 89 10.12 -13.62 -1.93
C ALA A 89 10.30 -13.17 -3.39
N GLY A 90 11.54 -12.98 -3.85
CA GLY A 90 11.85 -12.57 -5.22
C GLY A 90 11.48 -11.12 -5.56
N LEU A 91 11.09 -10.31 -4.56
CA LEU A 91 10.67 -8.92 -4.75
C LEU A 91 11.83 -7.91 -4.61
N ARG A 92 13.05 -8.37 -4.28
CA ARG A 92 14.21 -7.49 -4.16
C ARG A 92 14.67 -7.05 -5.55
N PHE A 93 14.25 -5.85 -5.96
CA PHE A 93 14.75 -5.21 -7.15
C PHE A 93 15.94 -4.30 -6.81
N ASN A 94 17.15 -4.73 -7.14
CA ASN A 94 18.32 -3.87 -7.06
C ASN A 94 18.53 -3.19 -8.42
N ALA A 95 18.13 -1.92 -8.53
CA ALA A 95 18.22 -1.17 -9.78
C ALA A 95 19.64 -1.08 -10.36
N ALA A 96 20.69 -1.08 -9.51
CA ALA A 96 22.08 -1.02 -9.96
C ALA A 96 22.55 -2.33 -10.60
N ASN A 97 21.97 -3.46 -10.18
CA ASN A 97 22.32 -4.80 -10.65
C ASN A 97 21.22 -5.45 -11.50
N ALA A 98 20.15 -4.72 -11.79
CA ALA A 98 19.02 -5.23 -12.55
C ALA A 98 19.45 -5.44 -14.01
N THR A 99 19.34 -6.68 -14.47
CA THR A 99 19.55 -7.02 -15.88
C THR A 99 18.34 -6.55 -16.70
N ILE A 100 18.55 -6.27 -17.99
CA ILE A 100 17.46 -5.90 -18.92
C ILE A 100 16.34 -6.94 -18.89
N SER A 101 16.71 -8.24 -18.88
CA SER A 101 15.75 -9.34 -18.78
C SER A 101 14.90 -9.26 -17.50
N GLN A 102 15.47 -8.93 -16.35
CA GLN A 102 14.70 -8.77 -15.10
C GLN A 102 13.70 -7.62 -15.19
N VAL A 103 14.04 -6.53 -15.88
CA VAL A 103 13.13 -5.39 -16.08
C VAL A 103 12.01 -5.75 -17.07
N GLU A 104 12.33 -6.47 -18.15
CA GLU A 104 11.36 -6.91 -19.15
C GLU A 104 10.37 -7.95 -18.60
N HIS A 105 10.84 -8.85 -17.75
CA HIS A 105 10.03 -9.89 -17.11
C HIS A 105 9.35 -9.41 -15.82
N PHE A 106 9.59 -8.17 -15.39
CA PHE A 106 8.90 -7.60 -14.23
C PHE A 106 7.42 -7.41 -14.57
N LYS A 107 6.58 -8.29 -14.01
CA LYS A 107 5.14 -8.24 -14.17
C LYS A 107 4.51 -7.66 -12.92
N MET A 108 3.81 -6.55 -13.08
CA MET A 108 3.11 -5.89 -11.98
C MET A 108 2.06 -6.81 -11.34
N ALA A 109 1.39 -7.65 -12.12
CA ALA A 109 0.48 -8.68 -11.63
C ALA A 109 1.15 -9.72 -10.70
N THR A 110 2.44 -9.98 -10.89
CA THR A 110 3.20 -10.87 -9.99
C THR A 110 3.53 -10.16 -8.68
N LEU A 111 3.97 -8.89 -8.74
CA LEU A 111 4.20 -8.08 -7.53
C LEU A 111 2.92 -7.94 -6.71
N GLU A 112 1.81 -7.64 -7.39
CA GLU A 112 0.46 -7.59 -6.84
C GLU A 112 0.09 -8.83 -6.05
N SER A 113 0.16 -9.99 -6.71
CA SER A 113 -0.17 -11.28 -6.11
C SER A 113 0.70 -11.55 -4.89
N LYS A 114 2.00 -11.22 -4.96
CA LYS A 114 2.94 -11.40 -3.86
C LYS A 114 2.68 -10.43 -2.70
N MET A 115 2.28 -9.19 -2.98
CA MET A 115 1.87 -8.25 -1.94
C MET A 115 0.61 -8.71 -1.21
N LEU A 116 -0.41 -9.19 -1.94
CA LEU A 116 -1.63 -9.71 -1.32
C LEU A 116 -1.38 -11.00 -0.52
N GLU A 117 -0.43 -11.82 -0.96
CA GLU A 117 -0.05 -13.07 -0.28
C GLU A 117 0.77 -12.82 0.99
N LEU A 118 1.79 -11.96 0.91
CA LEU A 118 2.81 -11.80 1.97
C LEU A 118 2.55 -10.59 2.88
N ALA A 119 1.78 -9.62 2.42
CA ALA A 119 1.54 -8.36 3.11
C ALA A 119 0.12 -7.82 2.91
N PRO A 120 -0.92 -8.63 3.22
CA PRO A 120 -2.31 -8.23 3.00
C PRO A 120 -2.69 -6.94 3.72
N TYR A 121 -2.28 -6.74 4.98
CA TYR A 121 -2.70 -5.57 5.76
C TYR A 121 -2.00 -4.29 5.28
N LEU A 122 -0.73 -4.39 4.91
CA LEU A 122 0.02 -3.28 4.31
C LEU A 122 -0.53 -2.92 2.92
N SER A 123 -0.94 -3.91 2.14
CA SER A 123 -1.59 -3.66 0.84
C SER A 123 -2.92 -2.94 0.99
N ASP A 124 -3.71 -3.30 2.00
CA ASP A 124 -4.97 -2.61 2.34
C ASP A 124 -4.70 -1.17 2.80
N LEU A 125 -3.72 -0.98 3.70
CA LEU A 125 -3.29 0.34 4.15
C LEU A 125 -2.86 1.25 2.98
N PHE A 126 -2.07 0.73 2.04
CA PHE A 126 -1.71 1.51 0.84
C PHE A 126 -2.92 1.84 -0.02
N GLY A 127 -3.89 0.92 -0.15
CA GLY A 127 -5.15 1.19 -0.82
C GLY A 127 -5.88 2.38 -0.21
N GLU A 128 -6.05 2.37 1.11
CA GLU A 128 -6.70 3.46 1.85
C GLU A 128 -5.92 4.78 1.77
N LEU A 129 -4.58 4.74 1.89
CA LEU A 129 -3.74 5.93 1.77
C LEU A 129 -3.83 6.56 0.36
N LEU A 130 -3.83 5.74 -0.68
CA LEU A 130 -3.95 6.21 -2.06
C LEU A 130 -5.36 6.77 -2.37
N VAL A 131 -6.41 6.25 -1.72
CA VAL A 131 -7.78 6.78 -1.83
C VAL A 131 -7.95 8.07 -1.02
N SER A 132 -7.32 8.17 0.15
CA SER A 132 -7.48 9.32 1.07
C SER A 132 -6.96 10.65 0.50
N TYR A 133 -6.13 10.61 -0.54
CA TYR A 133 -5.54 11.79 -1.15
C TYR A 133 -6.51 12.40 -2.16
N LYS A 134 -7.28 13.41 -1.74
CA LYS A 134 -8.32 14.11 -2.54
C LYS A 134 -7.88 14.57 -3.93
N ILE A 135 -6.60 14.86 -4.13
CA ILE A 135 -6.07 15.27 -5.44
C ILE A 135 -6.09 14.10 -6.43
N LEU A 136 -5.82 12.88 -5.95
CA LEU A 136 -5.89 11.67 -6.77
C LEU A 136 -7.33 11.22 -7.02
N GLU A 137 -8.28 11.62 -6.16
CA GLU A 137 -9.71 11.38 -6.35
C GLU A 137 -10.23 12.12 -7.60
N ASN A 138 -9.91 13.41 -7.73
CA ASN A 138 -10.30 14.20 -8.91
C ASN A 138 -9.64 13.72 -10.21
N GLU A 139 -8.36 13.32 -10.15
CA GLU A 139 -7.68 12.76 -11.32
C GLU A 139 -8.31 11.44 -11.75
N ARG A 140 -8.68 10.56 -10.80
CA ARG A 140 -9.33 9.29 -11.13
C ARG A 140 -10.69 9.46 -11.78
N ASP A 141 -11.51 10.37 -11.26
CA ASP A 141 -12.81 10.69 -11.88
C ASP A 141 -12.67 11.27 -13.29
N HIS A 142 -11.53 11.90 -13.59
CA HIS A 142 -11.23 12.39 -14.93
C HIS A 142 -10.82 11.25 -15.87
N TRP A 143 -9.97 10.32 -15.42
CA TRP A 143 -9.54 9.18 -16.23
C TRP A 143 -10.66 8.18 -16.51
N ASP A 144 -11.54 7.89 -15.53
CA ASP A 144 -12.68 6.99 -15.74
C ASP A 144 -13.63 7.54 -16.83
N LYS A 145 -13.78 8.86 -16.93
CA LYS A 145 -14.57 9.50 -18.00
C LYS A 145 -13.91 9.45 -19.38
N MET A 146 -12.58 9.47 -19.45
CA MET A 146 -11.86 9.41 -20.72
C MET A 146 -11.88 8.01 -21.34
N ASP A 147 -11.97 6.95 -20.53
CA ASP A 147 -12.11 5.58 -21.03
C ASP A 147 -13.54 5.35 -21.58
N ASP A 148 -14.57 5.92 -20.94
CA ASP A 148 -15.96 5.87 -21.45
C ASP A 148 -16.16 6.66 -22.77
N GLU A 149 -15.45 7.77 -22.96
CA GLU A 149 -15.55 8.58 -24.19
C GLU A 149 -14.84 7.92 -25.39
N LYS A 150 -13.84 7.07 -25.16
CA LYS A 150 -13.10 6.38 -26.24
C LYS A 150 -13.87 5.22 -26.87
N GLU A 151 -14.71 4.53 -26.12
CA GLU A 151 -15.55 3.46 -26.67
C GLU A 151 -16.68 4.00 -27.56
N ALA A 152 -17.01 5.30 -27.48
CA ALA A 152 -18.06 5.91 -28.30
C ALA A 152 -17.61 6.32 -29.71
N ASP A 153 -16.31 6.54 -29.94
CA ASP A 153 -15.78 6.96 -31.24
C ASP A 153 -15.37 5.77 -32.14
N GLU A 154 -15.11 4.59 -31.59
CA GLU A 154 -14.75 3.40 -32.37
C GLU A 154 -15.95 2.74 -33.09
N GLU A 155 -17.19 3.07 -32.73
CA GLU A 155 -18.39 2.56 -33.43
C GLU A 155 -18.78 3.39 -34.67
N GLN A 156 -18.09 4.49 -34.97
CA GLN A 156 -18.49 5.41 -36.07
C GLN A 156 -17.55 5.37 -37.30
N GLU A 157 -16.40 4.69 -37.24
CA GLU A 157 -15.45 4.60 -38.36
C GLU A 157 -15.66 3.38 -39.29
N GLU A 158 -16.52 2.41 -38.95
CA GLU A 158 -16.76 1.25 -39.84
C GLU A 158 -17.67 1.53 -41.06
N ASP A 159 -18.29 2.72 -41.15
CA ASP A 159 -19.25 3.04 -42.25
C ASP A 159 -18.70 3.99 -43.34
N ILE A 160 -17.40 4.34 -43.31
CA ILE A 160 -16.76 5.28 -44.27
C ILE A 160 -15.56 4.64 -45.02
N MET A 161 -15.66 3.38 -45.44
CA MET A 161 -14.71 2.78 -46.41
C MET A 161 -15.36 2.38 -47.74
N GLY A 162 -16.15 3.31 -48.30
CA GLY A 162 -16.92 3.07 -49.51
C GLY A 162 -16.99 4.23 -50.50
N ALA A 163 -15.97 5.09 -50.64
CA ALA A 163 -15.90 6.03 -51.77
C ALA A 163 -14.49 6.53 -52.08
N ALA A 164 -14.14 6.47 -53.36
CA ALA A 164 -12.86 6.73 -53.99
C ALA A 164 -12.33 8.18 -53.91
N GLY A 165 -11.04 8.35 -54.18
CA GLY A 165 -10.53 9.58 -54.81
C GLY A 165 -9.06 9.87 -54.57
N GLU A 166 -8.21 9.61 -55.58
CA GLU A 166 -6.86 10.15 -55.70
C GLU A 166 -6.87 11.69 -55.54
N ARG A 167 -6.05 12.20 -54.61
CA ARG A 167 -5.70 13.63 -54.57
C ARG A 167 -4.30 13.84 -54.00
N ASP A 168 -3.37 14.09 -54.91
CA ASP A 168 -2.09 14.74 -54.65
C ASP A 168 -2.33 16.17 -54.17
N THR A 169 -1.97 16.48 -52.93
CA THR A 169 -1.62 17.85 -52.53
C THR A 169 -0.70 17.84 -51.32
N ALA A 170 0.54 18.25 -51.56
CA ALA A 170 1.51 18.65 -50.56
C ALA A 170 1.05 19.92 -49.83
N ALA A 171 1.02 19.88 -48.50
CA ALA A 171 1.08 21.07 -47.65
C ALA A 171 1.59 20.66 -46.27
N GLU A 172 2.85 20.97 -46.05
CA GLU A 172 3.61 20.89 -44.81
C GLU A 172 3.07 21.95 -43.83
N THR A 173 2.36 21.52 -42.79
CA THR A 173 2.03 22.37 -41.63
C THR A 173 2.67 21.78 -40.39
N GLY A 174 3.75 22.43 -39.95
CA GLY A 174 4.45 22.12 -38.71
C GLY A 174 3.54 22.33 -37.50
N ILE A 175 3.39 21.27 -36.72
CA ILE A 175 2.79 21.30 -35.39
C ILE A 175 3.88 21.79 -34.44
N PRO A 176 3.68 22.90 -33.69
CA PRO A 176 4.63 23.31 -32.67
C PRO A 176 4.60 22.28 -31.54
N ALA A 177 5.74 21.61 -31.33
CA ALA A 177 5.98 20.81 -30.15
C ALA A 177 6.05 21.76 -28.94
N GLU A 178 4.93 21.92 -28.23
CA GLU A 178 4.97 22.45 -26.87
C GLU A 178 5.62 21.39 -25.99
N GLU A 179 6.90 21.63 -25.68
CA GLU A 179 7.65 20.93 -24.65
C GLU A 179 7.00 21.23 -23.29
N ILE A 180 6.13 20.34 -22.84
CA ILE A 180 5.65 20.33 -21.46
C ILE A 180 6.82 19.84 -20.59
N GLU A 181 7.46 20.78 -19.89
CA GLU A 181 8.51 20.53 -18.90
C GLU A 181 7.91 19.85 -17.65
N ASP A 182 7.69 18.53 -17.71
CA ASP A 182 7.22 17.69 -16.59
C ASP A 182 8.26 17.48 -15.46
N GLU A 183 9.28 18.33 -15.34
CA GLU A 183 10.38 18.13 -14.37
C GLU A 183 10.05 18.60 -12.93
N ASP A 184 8.97 19.36 -12.72
CA ASP A 184 8.71 20.01 -11.42
C ASP A 184 7.85 19.20 -10.44
N LEU A 185 7.21 18.11 -10.86
CA LEU A 185 6.26 17.41 -9.97
C LEU A 185 6.97 16.54 -8.90
N TRP A 186 8.18 16.07 -9.17
CA TRP A 186 8.92 15.19 -8.26
C TRP A 186 10.05 15.89 -7.48
N GLY A 187 10.45 17.10 -7.87
CA GLY A 187 11.46 17.89 -7.16
C GLY A 187 11.01 18.37 -5.77
N LYS A 188 9.70 18.30 -5.47
CA LYS A 188 9.10 18.78 -4.21
C LYS A 188 8.75 17.69 -3.20
N VAL A 189 8.93 16.41 -3.56
CA VAL A 189 8.82 15.32 -2.56
C VAL A 189 10.10 15.37 -1.75
N GLY A 190 10.02 16.04 -0.59
CA GLY A 190 11.16 16.40 0.23
C GLY A 190 12.19 15.28 0.34
N SER A 191 13.40 15.57 -0.11
CA SER A 191 14.60 14.82 0.24
C SER A 191 14.66 14.81 1.77
N LEU A 192 14.17 13.73 2.40
CA LEU A 192 14.40 13.50 3.82
C LEU A 192 15.92 13.44 3.96
N SER A 193 16.48 14.40 4.71
CA SER A 193 17.90 14.41 5.00
C SER A 193 18.21 13.09 5.72
N PRO A 194 19.31 12.39 5.39
CA PRO A 194 19.73 11.21 6.14
C PRO A 194 19.83 11.45 7.66
N GLU A 195 19.99 12.71 8.06
CA GLU A 195 20.05 13.16 9.45
C GLU A 195 18.71 13.03 10.20
N ASP A 196 17.57 13.08 9.51
CA ASP A 196 16.22 12.95 10.10
C ASP A 196 15.83 11.48 10.39
N LEU A 197 16.59 10.52 9.88
CA LEU A 197 16.41 9.08 10.10
C LEU A 197 17.40 8.49 11.11
N LEU A 198 18.22 9.33 11.77
CA LEU A 198 19.10 8.90 12.85
C LEU A 198 18.30 8.63 14.13
N LEU A 199 17.57 7.52 14.13
CA LEU A 199 17.31 6.77 15.36
C LEU A 199 18.68 6.41 15.95
N HIS A 200 18.96 6.90 17.15
CA HIS A 200 20.17 6.65 17.91
C HIS A 200 20.46 5.15 18.04
N ASP A 201 21.23 4.60 17.11
CA ASP A 201 21.92 3.33 17.27
C ASP A 201 23.34 3.67 17.72
N GLU A 202 23.54 3.67 19.04
CA GLU A 202 24.87 3.81 19.59
C GLU A 202 25.70 2.59 19.24
N ARG A 203 26.84 2.88 18.57
CA ARG A 203 28.15 2.24 18.79
C ARG A 203 28.46 1.01 17.96
N LEU A 204 29.10 1.20 16.80
CA LEU A 204 30.17 0.32 16.33
C LEU A 204 31.22 1.08 15.50
N GLY A 205 32.47 0.62 15.65
CA GLY A 205 33.74 1.30 15.38
C GLY A 205 33.98 1.85 13.98
N THR A 206 34.75 2.94 13.97
CA THR A 206 35.44 3.51 12.81
C THR A 206 36.45 2.50 12.26
N VAL A 207 36.25 2.08 11.01
CA VAL A 207 37.27 1.38 10.22
C VAL A 207 37.73 2.36 9.16
N ASP A 208 38.97 2.83 9.29
CA ASP A 208 39.65 3.60 8.25
C ASP A 208 39.90 2.68 7.04
N SER A 209 39.41 3.07 5.88
CA SER A 209 39.72 2.43 4.61
C SER A 209 40.03 3.53 3.59
N ASP A 210 41.32 3.77 3.42
CA ASP A 210 41.89 4.55 2.34
C ASP A 210 41.69 3.78 1.03
N SER A 211 40.79 4.27 0.17
CA SER A 211 40.72 3.86 -1.23
C SER A 211 40.92 5.09 -2.12
N GLU A 212 42.07 5.12 -2.80
CA GLU A 212 42.38 6.06 -3.86
C GLU A 212 41.50 5.75 -5.09
N ASP A 213 40.43 6.53 -5.27
CA ASP A 213 39.60 6.47 -6.48
C ASP A 213 40.11 7.46 -7.54
N GLU A 214 40.51 6.90 -8.68
CA GLU A 214 40.87 7.59 -9.91
C GLU A 214 39.69 8.43 -10.48
N PRO A 215 39.93 9.64 -11.00
CA PRO A 215 38.87 10.52 -11.49
C PRO A 215 38.25 10.01 -12.79
N GLU A 216 37.05 9.42 -12.70
CA GLU A 216 36.19 9.13 -13.85
C GLU A 216 35.90 10.40 -14.67
N SER A 217 36.20 10.37 -15.96
CA SER A 217 35.97 11.48 -16.88
C SER A 217 34.49 11.91 -16.95
N VAL A 218 34.26 13.23 -16.92
CA VAL A 218 32.94 13.89 -16.87
C VAL A 218 32.00 13.43 -18.00
N THR A 219 32.55 13.03 -19.14
CA THR A 219 31.80 12.56 -20.32
C THR A 219 31.18 11.17 -20.12
N ALA A 220 31.86 10.27 -19.41
CA ALA A 220 31.33 8.94 -19.09
C ALA A 220 30.14 9.04 -18.10
N ARG A 221 30.22 9.99 -17.16
CA ARG A 221 29.17 10.25 -16.16
C ARG A 221 27.90 10.82 -16.81
N GLN A 222 28.03 11.76 -17.76
CA GLN A 222 26.89 12.30 -18.51
C GLN A 222 26.19 11.26 -19.40
N GLN A 223 26.96 10.36 -20.03
CA GLN A 223 26.38 9.32 -20.89
C GLN A 223 25.66 8.22 -20.09
N LYS A 224 26.12 7.92 -18.87
CA LYS A 224 25.44 7.00 -17.93
C LYS A 224 24.12 7.58 -17.42
N CYS A 225 24.07 8.88 -17.10
CA CYS A 225 22.82 9.56 -16.68
C CYS A 225 21.75 9.60 -17.78
N ARG A 226 22.14 9.86 -19.04
CA ARG A 226 21.18 9.88 -20.17
C ARG A 226 20.53 8.51 -20.44
N LYS A 227 21.30 7.42 -20.31
CA LYS A 227 20.75 6.05 -20.45
C LYS A 227 19.80 5.68 -19.30
N ALA A 228 20.08 6.14 -18.08
CA ALA A 228 19.18 5.91 -16.94
C ALA A 228 17.85 6.66 -17.08
N ALA A 229 17.85 7.89 -17.64
CA ALA A 229 16.63 8.67 -17.85
C ALA A 229 15.68 8.05 -18.89
N ALA A 230 16.22 7.46 -19.96
CA ALA A 230 15.43 6.79 -21.01
C ALA A 230 14.69 5.53 -20.49
N ILE A 231 15.22 4.85 -19.48
CA ILE A 231 14.61 3.64 -18.88
C ILE A 231 13.57 3.99 -17.81
N LYS A 232 13.66 5.16 -17.17
CA LYS A 232 12.74 5.57 -16.09
C LYS A 232 11.34 5.93 -16.59
N ARG A 233 11.21 6.59 -17.75
CA ARG A 233 9.90 7.07 -18.26
C ARG A 233 8.87 5.95 -18.52
N PRO A 234 9.23 4.81 -19.15
CA PRO A 234 8.27 3.72 -19.39
C PRO A 234 7.81 2.99 -18.12
N ILE A 235 8.68 2.91 -17.10
CA ILE A 235 8.40 2.21 -15.84
C ILE A 235 7.36 2.99 -15.02
N VAL A 236 7.51 4.32 -14.92
CA VAL A 236 6.54 5.20 -14.23
C VAL A 236 5.15 5.10 -14.88
N HIS A 237 5.10 5.07 -16.21
CA HIS A 237 3.83 4.98 -16.94
C HIS A 237 3.10 3.63 -16.75
N ARG A 238 3.85 2.54 -16.53
CA ARG A 238 3.28 1.21 -16.21
C ARG A 238 2.78 1.10 -14.77
N ILE A 239 3.49 1.69 -13.81
CA ILE A 239 3.05 1.73 -12.40
C ILE A 239 1.75 2.54 -12.26
N ARG A 240 1.63 3.65 -13.01
CA ARG A 240 0.44 4.53 -12.99
C ARG A 240 -0.83 3.84 -13.54
N ARG A 241 -0.74 3.12 -14.66
CA ARG A 241 -1.88 2.35 -15.21
C ARG A 241 -2.37 1.26 -14.25
N PHE A 242 -1.46 0.68 -13.47
CA PHE A 242 -1.78 -0.43 -12.58
C PHE A 242 -2.49 0.00 -11.29
N ALA A 243 -2.12 1.17 -10.72
CA ALA A 243 -2.85 1.75 -9.60
C ALA A 243 -4.33 2.00 -9.94
N ASN A 244 -4.61 2.35 -11.20
CA ASN A 244 -5.97 2.59 -11.69
C ASN A 244 -6.75 1.28 -11.95
N GLY A 245 -6.13 0.25 -12.52
CA GLY A 245 -6.79 -1.03 -12.81
C GLY A 245 -7.22 -1.83 -11.57
N ARG A 246 -6.52 -1.70 -10.44
CA ARG A 246 -6.85 -2.41 -9.18
C ARG A 246 -8.16 -1.98 -8.54
N ILE A 247 -8.63 -0.76 -8.80
CA ILE A 247 -9.79 -0.20 -8.08
C ILE A 247 -11.12 -0.57 -8.75
N CYS A 248 -11.09 -0.96 -10.03
CA CYS A 248 -12.22 -1.63 -10.66
C CYS A 248 -12.50 -3.01 -10.05
N LEU A 249 -11.45 -3.78 -9.74
CA LEU A 249 -11.58 -5.12 -9.14
C LEU A 249 -12.06 -5.10 -7.69
N SER A 250 -11.58 -4.15 -6.87
CA SER A 250 -12.05 -4.02 -5.48
C SER A 250 -13.48 -3.45 -5.40
N ARG A 251 -13.93 -2.59 -6.34
CA ARG A 251 -15.35 -2.21 -6.48
C ARG A 251 -16.24 -3.37 -6.95
N LEU A 252 -15.76 -4.21 -7.88
CA LEU A 252 -16.48 -5.41 -8.35
C LEU A 252 -16.63 -6.47 -7.26
N LEU A 253 -15.65 -6.62 -6.37
CA LEU A 253 -15.74 -7.50 -5.19
C LEU A 253 -16.67 -6.95 -4.10
N LYS A 254 -16.73 -5.62 -3.91
CA LYS A 254 -17.68 -4.97 -2.98
C LYS A 254 -19.13 -4.97 -3.46
N MET A 255 -19.40 -5.13 -4.76
CA MET A 255 -20.76 -5.23 -5.31
C MET A 255 -21.33 -6.65 -5.35
N ARG A 256 -20.54 -7.67 -5.00
CA ARG A 256 -20.95 -9.09 -5.04
C ARG A 256 -21.27 -9.71 -3.67
N THR A 257 -21.16 -8.93 -2.59
CA THR A 257 -21.53 -9.29 -1.21
C THR A 257 -22.65 -8.40 -0.72
#